data_AF-A0A0T1W801-F1
#
_entry.id   AF-A0A0T1W801-F1
#
_cell.length_a   1.000
_cell.length_b   1.000
_cell.length_c   1.000
_cell.angle_alpha   90.00
_cell.angle_beta   90.00
_cell.angle_gamma   90.00
#
_symmetry.space_group_name_H-M   'P 1'
#
loop_
_entity.id
_entity.type
_entity.pdbx_description
1 polymer ?
#
loop_
_entity_poly.entity_id
_entity_poly.type
_entity_poly.pdbx_seq_one_letter_code
_entity_poly.pdbx_strand_id
1 'polypeptide(L)'
;MLVTTGCLLERQACTGSAPGGVTVVVQPCGADRRPEGPARWLGPVEGAKEVRAVCRWIERGDWNAPLSVRWDTRSHVGSHN
;
A
#
# COMPACT_ATOMS: atom_id res chain seq x y z
N MET A 1 13.33 -1.84 -6.00
CA MET A 1 13.61 -0.41 -5.76
C MET A 1 12.35 0.20 -5.18
N LEU A 2 12.43 0.78 -3.98
CA LEU A 2 11.34 1.54 -3.38
C LEU A 2 11.39 2.96 -3.94
N VAL A 3 10.26 3.49 -4.37
CA VAL A 3 10.14 4.89 -4.81
C VAL A 3 9.31 5.62 -3.78
N THR A 4 9.83 6.72 -3.26
CA THR A 4 9.11 7.64 -2.39
C THR A 4 8.72 8.86 -3.20
N THR A 5 7.43 9.21 -3.20
CA THR A 5 6.93 10.40 -3.86
C THR A 5 6.03 11.18 -2.90
N GLY A 6 5.80 12.45 -3.19
CA GLY A 6 4.63 13.14 -2.66
C GLY A 6 3.34 12.49 -3.16
N CYS A 7 2.20 13.08 -2.81
CA CYS A 7 0.91 12.64 -3.32
C CYS A 7 0.87 12.73 -4.86
N LEU A 8 0.86 11.58 -5.54
CA LEU A 8 0.73 11.49 -7.01
C LEU A 8 -0.72 11.46 -7.47
N LEU A 9 -1.65 11.11 -6.57
CA LEU A 9 -3.08 11.24 -6.81
C LEU A 9 -3.50 12.69 -6.55
N GLU A 10 -4.59 13.13 -7.17
CA GLU A 10 -5.16 14.45 -6.87
C GLU A 10 -5.27 14.65 -5.36
N ARG A 11 -4.97 15.86 -4.89
CA ARG A 11 -4.75 16.24 -3.48
C ARG A 11 -5.75 15.63 -2.48
N GLN A 12 -6.98 15.37 -2.95
CA GLN A 12 -8.13 14.85 -2.20
C GLN A 12 -8.00 13.38 -1.78
N ALA A 13 -7.27 12.53 -2.53
CA ALA A 13 -7.05 11.14 -2.15
C ALA A 13 -6.08 10.99 -0.97
N CYS A 14 -5.11 11.89 -0.87
CA CYS A 14 -4.13 11.88 0.23
C CYS A 14 -4.61 12.62 1.49
N THR A 15 -5.60 13.53 1.38
CA THR A 15 -6.22 14.17 2.55
C THR A 15 -7.02 13.20 3.43
N GLY A 16 -7.32 12.00 2.94
CA GLY A 16 -7.95 10.92 3.72
C GLY A 16 -6.98 10.07 4.55
N SER A 17 -5.65 10.22 4.36
CA SER A 17 -4.67 9.56 5.23
C SER A 17 -4.49 10.40 6.50
N ALA A 18 -4.58 9.75 7.66
CA ALA A 18 -4.39 10.42 8.94
C ALA A 18 -3.01 11.12 9.00
N PRO A 19 -2.91 12.34 9.55
CA PRO A 19 -1.65 13.03 9.65
C PRO A 19 -0.66 12.25 10.52
N GLY A 20 0.52 11.93 9.98
CA GLY A 20 1.65 11.39 10.74
C GLY A 20 2.29 10.10 10.20
N GLY A 21 1.67 9.40 9.26
CA GLY A 21 2.21 8.15 8.72
C GLY A 21 2.40 8.13 7.20
N VAL A 22 3.18 7.16 6.73
CA VAL A 22 3.42 6.94 5.29
C VAL A 22 2.41 5.94 4.75
N THR A 23 1.79 6.26 3.62
CA THR A 23 0.97 5.31 2.86
C THR A 23 1.87 4.53 1.92
N VAL A 24 1.83 3.20 2.01
CA VAL A 24 2.58 2.28 1.15
C VAL A 24 1.66 1.77 0.06
N VAL A 25 2.10 1.88 -1.19
CA VAL A 25 1.39 1.35 -2.35
C VAL A 25 2.20 0.20 -2.93
N VAL A 26 1.59 -0.99 -2.99
CA VAL A 26 2.20 -2.21 -3.53
C VAL A 26 1.38 -2.64 -4.73
N GLN A 27 2.02 -2.78 -5.89
CA GLN A 27 1.36 -3.23 -7.11
C GLN A 27 2.06 -4.48 -7.65
N PRO A 28 1.33 -5.57 -7.94
CA PRO A 28 1.87 -6.70 -8.65
C PRO A 28 2.41 -6.27 -10.01
N CYS A 29 3.60 -6.75 -10.35
CA CYS A 29 4.20 -6.48 -11.64
C CYS A 29 4.98 -7.69 -12.16
N GLY A 30 5.04 -7.79 -13.49
CA GLY A 30 5.85 -8.79 -14.19
C GLY A 30 7.34 -8.55 -14.02
N ALA A 31 8.16 -9.45 -14.57
CA ALA A 31 9.63 -9.36 -14.49
C ALA A 31 10.18 -8.06 -15.12
N ASP A 32 9.47 -7.50 -16.10
CA ASP A 32 9.76 -6.21 -16.74
C ASP A 32 9.22 -5.01 -15.96
N ARG A 33 8.66 -5.24 -14.78
CA ARG A 33 7.99 -4.26 -13.91
C ARG A 33 6.72 -3.65 -14.52
N ARG A 34 6.09 -4.30 -15.50
CA ARG A 34 4.76 -3.89 -15.95
C ARG A 34 3.69 -4.28 -14.93
N PRO A 35 2.75 -3.37 -14.61
CA PRO A 35 1.61 -3.69 -13.76
C PRO A 35 0.81 -4.88 -14.32
N GLU A 36 0.52 -5.87 -13.47
CA GLU A 36 -0.30 -7.04 -13.85
C GLU A 36 -1.62 -7.13 -13.07
N GLY A 37 -1.86 -6.18 -12.17
CA GLY A 37 -3.05 -6.17 -11.33
C GLY A 37 -3.22 -4.88 -10.53
N PRO A 38 -4.30 -4.80 -9.73
CA PRO A 38 -4.63 -3.60 -8.99
C PRO A 38 -3.58 -3.32 -7.90
N ALA A 39 -3.32 -2.03 -7.68
CA ALA A 39 -2.52 -1.57 -6.55
C ALA A 39 -3.24 -1.83 -5.21
N ARG A 40 -2.45 -2.21 -4.21
CA ARG A 40 -2.85 -2.35 -2.81
C ARG A 40 -2.31 -1.17 -2.01
N TRP A 41 -3.18 -0.55 -1.23
CA TRP A 41 -2.87 0.61 -0.40
C TRP A 41 -2.82 0.18 1.05
N LEU A 42 -1.71 0.48 1.74
CA LEU A 42 -1.46 0.08 3.12
C LEU A 42 -1.09 1.32 3.94
N GLY A 43 -1.67 1.45 5.15
CA GLY A 43 -1.26 2.48 6.11
C GLY A 43 -2.43 3.27 6.72
N PRO A 44 -2.11 4.31 7.52
CA PRO A 44 -0.77 4.91 7.71
C PRO A 44 0.25 3.97 8.39
N VAL A 45 1.48 3.95 7.90
CA VAL A 45 2.64 3.29 8.53
C VAL A 45 3.34 4.32 9.41
N GLU A 46 3.17 4.17 10.72
CA GLU A 46 3.60 5.16 11.73
C GLU A 46 4.86 4.73 12.49
N GLY A 47 5.22 3.43 12.47
CA GLY A 47 6.36 2.95 13.22
C GLY A 47 6.88 1.56 12.84
N ALA A 48 7.90 1.13 13.57
CA ALA A 48 8.62 -0.10 13.28
C ALA A 48 7.75 -1.36 13.36
N LYS A 49 6.65 -1.33 14.11
CA LYS A 49 5.71 -2.45 14.21
C LYS A 49 4.94 -2.64 12.91
N GLU A 50 4.42 -1.56 12.34
CA GLU A 50 3.71 -1.54 11.06
C GLU A 50 4.67 -1.90 9.93
N VAL A 51 5.89 -1.36 9.93
CA VAL A 51 6.94 -1.71 8.94
C VAL A 51 7.20 -3.22 8.93
N ARG A 52 7.40 -3.84 10.10
CA ARG A 52 7.60 -5.30 10.18
C ARG A 52 6.38 -6.08 9.70
N ALA A 53 5.17 -5.56 9.87
CA ALA A 53 3.97 -6.21 9.37
C ALA A 53 3.87 -6.12 7.85
N VAL A 54 4.16 -4.96 7.25
CA VAL A 54 4.27 -4.77 5.79
C VAL A 54 5.29 -5.75 5.22
N CYS A 55 6.52 -5.75 5.74
CA CYS A 55 7.61 -6.60 5.23
C CYS A 55 7.22 -8.08 5.23
N ARG A 56 6.73 -8.60 6.36
CA ARG A 56 6.30 -9.99 6.46
C ARG A 56 5.15 -10.33 5.51
N TRP A 57 4.24 -9.39 5.23
CA TRP A 57 3.15 -9.61 4.29
C TRP A 57 3.65 -9.66 2.85
N ILE A 58 4.58 -8.76 2.47
CA ILE A 58 5.24 -8.79 1.16
C ILE A 58 5.99 -10.11 0.98
N GLU A 59 6.82 -10.50 1.97
CA GLU A 59 7.64 -11.71 1.96
C GLU A 59 6.82 -13.00 1.87
N ARG A 60 5.62 -13.04 2.47
CA ARG A 60 4.73 -14.22 2.36
C ARG A 60 4.20 -14.44 0.94
N GLY A 61 4.18 -13.42 0.08
CA GLY A 61 3.64 -13.52 -1.28
C GLY A 61 2.12 -13.71 -1.38
N ASP A 62 1.43 -13.99 -0.27
CA ASP A 62 -0.03 -14.06 -0.21
C ASP A 62 -0.63 -12.66 -0.02
N TRP A 63 -0.64 -11.88 -1.09
CA TRP A 63 -1.13 -10.50 -1.09
C TRP A 63 -2.66 -10.40 -1.15
N ASN A 64 -3.37 -11.53 -1.04
CA ASN A 64 -4.82 -11.59 -0.86
C ASN A 64 -5.20 -11.78 0.62
N ALA A 65 -4.27 -12.25 1.46
CA ALA A 65 -4.49 -12.31 2.89
C ALA A 65 -4.60 -10.91 3.52
N PRO A 66 -5.55 -10.70 4.46
CA PRO A 66 -5.60 -9.47 5.23
C PRO A 66 -4.34 -9.32 6.07
N LEU A 67 -3.90 -8.07 6.27
CA LEU A 67 -2.82 -7.81 7.20
C LEU A 67 -3.32 -7.97 8.63
N SER A 68 -2.55 -8.72 9.42
CA SER A 68 -2.86 -9.04 10.82
C SER A 68 -2.64 -7.87 11.79
N VAL A 69 -2.14 -6.73 11.29
CA VAL A 69 -2.21 -5.44 12.00
C VAL A 69 -3.53 -4.78 11.63
N ARG A 70 -4.19 -4.17 12.62
CA ARG A 70 -5.51 -3.53 12.49
C ARG A 70 -5.43 -2.36 11.50
N TRP A 71 -5.52 -2.65 10.21
CA TRP A 71 -5.71 -1.69 9.13
C TRP A 71 -7.17 -1.75 8.73
N ASP A 72 -7.85 -0.62 8.86
CA ASP A 72 -9.26 -0.50 8.52
C ASP A 72 -9.41 -0.73 7.02
N THR A 73 -10.04 -1.84 6.64
CA THR A 73 -10.16 -2.33 5.26
C THR A 73 -11.17 -1.51 4.46
N ARG A 74 -10.95 -0.20 4.32
CA ARG A 74 -11.47 0.51 3.13
C ARG A 74 -10.51 0.26 1.98
N SER A 75 -10.50 -0.98 1.52
CA SER A 75 -9.87 -1.39 0.28
C SER A 75 -10.60 -0.68 -0.87
N HIS A 76 -10.24 0.57 -1.15
CA HIS A 76 -10.51 1.15 -2.45
C HIS A 76 -9.57 0.46 -3.43
N VAL A 77 -10.05 -0.63 -4.02
CA VAL A 77 -9.49 -1.15 -5.25
C VAL A 77 -9.70 -0.04 -6.28
N GLY A 78 -8.65 0.76 -6.52
CA GLY A 78 -8.68 1.79 -7.55
C GLY A 78 -8.76 1.14 -8.91
N SER A 79 -9.98 0.94 -9.42
CA SER A 79 -10.23 0.50 -10.79
C SER A 79 -9.96 1.68 -11.71
N HIS A 80 -8.78 1.73 -12.33
CA HIS A 80 -8.55 2.63 -13.46
C HIS A 80 -8.97 1.88 -14.74
N ASN A 81 -9.99 2.42 -15.41
CA ASN A 81 -10.30 2.16 -16.82
C ASN A 81 -9.50 3.13 -17.69
#